data_AF-A0A534JV63-F1
#
_entry.id   AF-A0A534JV63-F1
#
_cell.length_a   1.000
_cell.length_b   1.000
_cell.length_c   1.000
_cell.angle_alpha   90.00
_cell.angle_beta   90.00
_cell.angle_gamma   90.00
#
_symmetry.space_group_name_H-M   'P 1'
#
loop_
_entity.id
_entity.type
_entity.pdbx_description
1 polymer ?
#
loop_
_entity_poly.entity_id
_entity_poly.type
_entity_poly.pdbx_seq_one_letter_code
_entity_poly.pdbx_strand_id
1 'polypeptide(L)'
;MSQQAVEQTLGKLLTDESFRERFFTTPRETVSAAGLRLSDIELSALSGLSRSALRSFSASLDPRICRLGPAPQSSPGEQRP
;
A
#
# COMPACT_ATOMS: atom_id res chain seq x y z
N MET A 1 13.82 -0.10 17.55
CA MET A 1 12.58 -0.41 16.82
C MET A 1 11.52 0.56 17.33
N SER A 2 10.91 1.38 16.47
CA SER A 2 9.83 2.28 16.88
C SER A 2 8.51 1.74 16.34
N GLN A 3 7.50 1.66 17.22
CA GLN A 3 6.12 1.34 16.87
C GLN A 3 5.61 2.17 15.68
N GLN A 4 6.13 3.39 15.53
CA GLN A 4 5.90 4.29 14.41
C GLN A 4 6.10 3.65 13.02
N ALA A 5 7.11 2.80 12.81
CA ALA A 5 7.34 2.18 11.51
C ALA A 5 6.23 1.16 11.16
N VAL A 6 5.73 0.44 12.17
CA VAL A 6 4.61 -0.49 12.04
C VAL A 6 3.33 0.28 11.72
N GLU A 7 3.04 1.35 12.45
CA GLU A 7 1.86 2.21 12.24
C GLU A 7 1.88 2.86 10.85
N GLN A 8 3.03 3.37 10.41
CA GLN A 8 3.18 3.93 9.07
C GLN A 8 3.00 2.88 7.97
N THR A 9 3.51 1.67 8.18
CA THR A 9 3.30 0.56 7.22
C THR A 9 1.83 0.18 7.15
N LEU A 10 1.16 0.03 8.30
CA LEU A 10 -0.26 -0.29 8.36
C LEU A 10 -1.13 0.81 7.69
N GLY A 11 -0.82 2.07 7.96
CA GLY A 11 -1.48 3.21 7.30
C GLY A 11 -1.32 3.16 5.79
N LYS A 12 -0.11 2.86 5.28
CA LYS A 12 0.13 2.69 3.84
C LYS A 12 -0.61 1.48 3.26
N LEU A 13 -0.64 0.34 3.96
CA LEU A 13 -1.41 -0.83 3.53
C LEU A 13 -2.89 -0.52 3.37
N LEU A 14 -3.44 0.39 4.19
CA LEU A 14 -4.84 0.78 4.14
C LEU A 14 -5.14 1.90 3.14
N THR A 15 -4.21 2.82 2.93
CA THR A 15 -4.48 4.05 2.16
C THR A 15 -3.77 4.11 0.82
N ASP A 16 -2.75 3.28 0.56
CA ASP A 16 -1.97 3.30 -0.68
C ASP A 16 -2.07 1.93 -1.36
N GLU A 17 -2.95 1.82 -2.34
CA GLU A 17 -3.19 0.57 -3.07
C GLU A 17 -1.93 0.05 -3.76
N SER A 18 -1.17 0.94 -4.41
CA SER A 18 0.07 0.55 -5.08
C SER A 18 1.14 0.06 -4.10
N PHE A 19 1.23 0.67 -2.92
CA PHE A 19 2.07 0.17 -1.84
C PHE A 19 1.59 -1.19 -1.34
N ARG A 20 0.28 -1.37 -1.11
CA ARG A 20 -0.29 -2.63 -0.64
C ARG A 20 0.01 -3.79 -1.60
N GLU A 21 -0.22 -3.61 -2.89
CA GLU A 21 0.04 -4.67 -3.87
C GLU A 21 1.54 -5.03 -3.91
N ARG A 22 2.43 -4.04 -3.98
CA ARG A 22 3.89 -4.28 -3.93
C ARG A 22 4.34 -4.94 -2.64
N PHE A 23 3.80 -4.52 -1.49
CA PHE A 23 4.16 -5.07 -0.19
C PHE A 23 3.88 -6.57 -0.13
N PHE A 24 2.77 -7.03 -0.70
CA PHE A 24 2.43 -8.46 -0.71
C PHE A 24 3.19 -9.29 -1.76
N THR A 25 3.98 -8.66 -2.63
CA THR A 25 4.88 -9.31 -3.59
C THR A 25 6.32 -9.30 -3.08
N THR A 26 6.83 -8.13 -2.68
CA THR A 26 8.19 -7.95 -2.14
C THR A 26 8.18 -7.09 -0.87
N PRO A 27 7.80 -7.65 0.30
CA PRO A 27 7.58 -6.87 1.53
C PRO A 27 8.80 -6.05 1.95
N ARG A 28 9.98 -6.70 1.99
CA ARG A 28 11.24 -6.08 2.45
C ARG A 28 11.67 -4.91 1.55
N GLU A 29 11.62 -5.11 0.24
CA GLU A 29 11.99 -4.09 -0.74
C GLU A 29 11.02 -2.91 -0.67
N THR A 30 9.72 -3.21 -0.56
CA THR A 30 8.66 -2.20 -0.49
C THR A 30 8.80 -1.30 0.73
N VAL A 31 9.05 -1.87 1.92
CA VAL A 31 9.24 -1.06 3.14
C VAL A 31 10.56 -0.28 3.11
N SER A 32 11.64 -0.88 2.58
CA SER A 32 12.93 -0.20 2.46
C SER A 32 12.87 0.96 1.46
N ALA A 33 12.18 0.79 0.33
CA ALA A 33 11.98 1.85 -0.66
C ALA A 33 11.12 3.00 -0.09
N ALA A 34 10.26 2.72 0.89
CA ALA A 34 9.50 3.72 1.63
C ALA A 34 10.28 4.35 2.81
N GLY A 35 11.55 3.98 3.02
CA GLY A 35 12.38 4.48 4.12
C GLY A 35 12.00 3.91 5.49
N LEU A 36 11.17 2.88 5.53
CA LEU A 36 10.68 2.27 6.77
C LEU A 36 11.63 1.17 7.23
N ARG A 37 11.95 1.16 8.52
CA ARG A 37 12.80 0.14 9.14
C ARG A 37 11.96 -0.73 10.05
N LEU A 38 11.71 -1.96 9.59
CA LEU A 38 11.04 -3.01 10.35
C LEU A 38 12.05 -4.10 10.68
N SER A 39 11.91 -4.67 11.88
CA SER A 39 12.50 -5.95 12.22
C SER A 39 11.88 -7.08 11.40
N ASP A 40 12.53 -8.24 11.39
CA ASP A 40 12.01 -9.43 10.71
C ASP A 40 10.69 -9.90 11.33
N ILE A 41 10.54 -9.76 12.65
CA ILE A 41 9.31 -10.11 13.38
C ILE A 41 8.15 -9.20 12.96
N GLU A 42 8.36 -7.88 12.93
CA GLU A 42 7.33 -6.91 12.51
C GLU A 42 6.96 -7.10 11.03
N LEU A 43 7.95 -7.31 10.17
CA LEU A 43 7.71 -7.57 8.75
C LEU A 43 6.90 -8.86 8.55
N SER A 44 7.23 -9.93 9.28
CA SER A 44 6.48 -11.19 9.26
C SER A 44 5.05 -11.00 9.76
N ALA A 45 4.85 -10.25 10.85
CA ALA A 45 3.52 -9.97 11.40
C ALA A 45 2.64 -9.20 10.40
N LEU A 46 3.19 -8.14 9.79
CA LEU A 46 2.50 -7.35 8.76
C LEU A 46 2.23 -8.15 7.48
N SER A 47 3.15 -9.03 7.09
CA SER A 47 2.98 -9.92 5.93
C SER A 47 1.91 -10.99 6.15
N GLY A 48 1.65 -11.35 7.41
CA GLY A 48 0.60 -12.30 7.80
C GLY A 48 -0.82 -11.70 7.81
N LEU A 49 -0.97 -10.39 7.60
CA LEU A 49 -2.28 -9.75 7.56
C LEU A 49 -3.10 -10.24 6.36
N SER A 50 -4.41 -10.39 6.57
CA SER A 50 -5.33 -10.79 5.51
C SER A 50 -5.47 -9.70 4.45
N ARG A 51 -5.12 -10.04 3.20
CA ARG A 51 -5.28 -9.15 2.03
C ARG A 51 -6.73 -8.74 1.83
N SER A 52 -7.68 -9.66 2.03
CA SER A 52 -9.10 -9.36 1.87
C SER A 52 -9.60 -8.42 2.94
N ALA A 53 -9.19 -8.59 4.21
CA ALA A 53 -9.57 -7.70 5.30
C ALA A 53 -9.04 -6.27 5.07
N LEU A 54 -7.77 -6.15 4.65
CA LEU A 54 -7.18 -4.84 4.32
C LEU A 54 -7.95 -4.16 3.18
N ARG A 55 -8.26 -4.88 2.09
CA ARG A 55 -9.05 -4.32 0.97
C ARG A 55 -10.45 -3.90 1.40
N SER A 56 -11.14 -4.73 2.18
CA SER A 56 -12.48 -4.40 2.69
C SER A 56 -12.44 -3.15 3.56
N PHE A 57 -11.44 -3.02 4.43
CA PHE A 57 -11.32 -1.83 5.27
C PHE A 57 -10.94 -0.59 4.43
N SER A 58 -9.99 -0.70 3.50
CA SER A 58 -9.67 0.36 2.55
C SER A 58 -10.90 0.85 1.77
N ALA A 59 -11.77 -0.05 1.34
CA ALA A 59 -13.00 0.29 0.62
C ALA A 59 -14.04 1.04 1.49
N SER A 60 -13.91 0.95 2.82
CA SER A 60 -14.76 1.68 3.78
C SER A 60 -14.20 3.06 4.17
N LEU A 61 -12.96 3.37 3.80
CA LEU A 61 -12.33 4.67 4.09
C LEU A 61 -12.85 5.75 3.14
N ASP A 62 -12.81 7.01 3.60
CA ASP A 62 -13.06 8.16 2.74
C ASP A 62 -12.04 8.18 1.58
N PRO A 63 -12.48 8.19 0.31
CA PRO A 63 -11.55 8.15 -0.82
C PRO A 63 -10.50 9.28 -0.83
N ARG A 64 -10.78 10.42 -0.17
CA ARG A 64 -9.85 11.57 -0.09
C ARG A 64 -8.62 11.31 0.77
N ILE A 65 -8.66 10.31 1.67
CA ILE A 65 -7.49 9.91 2.46
C ILE A 65 -6.72 8.75 1.82
N CYS A 66 -7.29 8.15 0.77
CA CYS A 66 -6.63 7.12 -0.01
C CYS A 66 -5.82 7.75 -1.16
N ARG A 67 -4.61 7.25 -1.37
CA ARG A 67 -3.87 7.51 -2.61
C ARG A 67 -4.51 6.67 -3.70
N LEU A 68 -5.13 7.35 -4.65
CA LEU A 68 -5.50 6.74 -5.91
C LEU A 68 -4.23 6.11 -6.50
N GLY A 69 -4.30 4.82 -6.83
CA GLY A 69 -3.28 4.20 -7.68
C GLY A 69 -3.09 5.05 -8.95
N PRO A 70 -1.95 4.91 -9.66
CA PRO A 70 -1.75 5.66 -10.89
C PRO A 70 -3.00 5.51 -11.75
N ALA A 71 -3.63 6.64 -12.09
CA ALA A 71 -4.79 6.63 -12.98
C ALA A 71 -4.38 5.82 -14.22
N PRO A 72 -5.24 4.91 -14.72
CA PRO A 72 -4.97 4.30 -16.01
C PRO A 72 -4.74 5.45 -16.98
N GLN A 73 -3.51 5.55 -17.50
CA GLN A 73 -3.13 6.59 -18.43
C GLN A 73 -4.13 6.52 -19.58
N SER A 74 -5.05 7.48 -19.66
CA SER A 74 -5.96 7.58 -20.78
C SER A 74 -5.10 7.69 -22.04
N SER A 75 -5.11 6.65 -22.87
CA SER A 75 -4.39 6.63 -24.14
C SER A 75 -4.73 7.89 -24.94
N PRO A 76 -3.75 8.67 -25.43
CA PRO A 76 -4.03 9.78 -26.32
C PRO A 76 -4.36 9.21 -27.69
N GLY A 77 -5.64 9.10 -28.03
CA GLY A 77 -6.02 8.60 -29.34
C GLY A 77 -7.51 8.48 -29.55
N GLU A 78 -8.18 9.60 -29.80
CA GLU A 78 -9.23 9.72 -30.83
C GLU A 78 -9.57 11.22 -31.00
N GLN A 79 -8.63 12.01 -31.53
CA GLN A 79 -9.02 13.19 -32.30
C GLN A 79 -9.01 12.74 -33.76
N ARG A 80 -10.20 12.47 -34.29
CA ARG A 80 -10.43 12.26 -35.71
C ARG A 80 -11.56 13.18 -36.18
N PRO A 81 -11.51 13.53 -37.47
CA PRO A 81 -11.34 14.88 -37.98
C PRO A 81 -12.62 15.73 -37.97
#